data_AF-A0A699WM83-F1
#
_entry.id   AF-A0A699WM83-F1
#
_cell.length_a   1.000
_cell.length_b   1.000
_cell.length_c   1.000
_cell.angle_alpha   90.00
_cell.angle_beta   90.00
_cell.angle_gamma   90.00
#
_symmetry.space_group_name_H-M   'P 1'
#
loop_
_entity.id
_entity.type
_entity.pdbx_description
1 polymer ?
#
loop_
_entity_poly.entity_id
_entity_poly.type
_entity_poly.pdbx_seq_one_letter_code
_entity_poly.pdbx_strand_id
1 'polypeptide(L)' 'MVQKSGIQCYNCKEYRHVARECQKLNKAKDAAYHREKMLLCKQEEAGIQLNAEQAD' A
#
# COMPACT_ATOMS: atom_id res chain seq x y z
N MET A 1 28.51 7.46 -25.39
CA MET A 1 27.40 6.54 -25.08
C MET A 1 27.44 6.28 -23.59
N VAL A 2 26.46 6.77 -22.81
CA VAL A 2 26.41 6.52 -21.35
C VAL A 2 26.06 5.06 -21.14
N GLN A 3 27.00 4.29 -20.58
CA GLN A 3 26.76 2.94 -20.08
C GLN A 3 25.63 3.04 -19.05
N LYS A 4 24.49 2.41 -19.32
CA LYS A 4 23.39 2.26 -18.35
C LYS A 4 23.81 1.21 -17.32
N SER A 5 24.73 1.56 -16.42
CA SER A 5 25.29 0.67 -15.41
C SER A 5 24.32 0.42 -14.23
N GLY A 6 23.07 0.05 -14.52
CA GLY A 6 22.05 -0.18 -13.51
C GLY A 6 21.04 -1.24 -13.95
N ILE A 7 20.61 -2.09 -13.02
CA ILE A 7 19.62 -3.13 -13.30
C ILE A 7 18.27 -2.47 -13.56
N GLN A 8 17.58 -2.90 -14.62
CA GLN A 8 16.25 -2.41 -14.96
C GLN A 8 15.23 -2.96 -13.96
N CYS A 9 14.52 -2.05 -13.30
CA CYS A 9 13.38 -2.37 -12.45
C CYS A 9 12.11 -2.44 -13.29
N TYR A 10 11.49 -3.61 -13.44
CA TYR A 10 10.24 -3.74 -14.19
C TYR A 10 9.03 -3.12 -13.47
N ASN A 11 9.10 -2.95 -12.14
CA ASN A 11 8.02 -2.34 -11.34
C ASN A 11 7.89 -0.82 -11.57
N CYS A 12 9.02 -0.11 -11.73
CA CYS A 12 9.01 1.36 -11.91
C CYS A 12 9.66 1.84 -13.22
N LYS A 13 10.14 0.92 -14.06
CA LYS A 13 10.78 1.15 -15.37
C LYS A 13 12.08 1.96 -15.33
N GLU A 14 12.72 2.06 -14.17
CA GLU A 14 14.00 2.77 -13.96
C GLU A 14 15.21 1.83 -14.02
N TYR A 15 16.37 2.32 -14.48
CA TYR A 15 17.64 1.58 -14.47
C TYR A 15 18.47 1.99 -13.25
N ARG A 16 18.34 1.24 -12.15
CA ARG A 16 19.08 1.52 -10.90
C ARG A 16 19.11 0.33 -9.94
N HIS A 17 18.00 -0.39 -9.78
CA HIS A 17 17.80 -1.39 -8.72
C HIS A 17 16.96 -2.57 -9.22
N VAL A 18 16.98 -3.69 -8.52
CA VAL A 18 16.07 -4.82 -8.81
C VAL A 18 14.66 -4.51 -8.31
N ALA A 19 13.65 -5.12 -8.92
CA ALA A 19 12.25 -4.90 -8.58
C ALA A 19 11.88 -5.11 -7.11
N ARG A 20 12.59 -6.01 -6.39
CA ARG A 20 12.40 -6.27 -4.96
C ARG A 20 12.78 -5.06 -4.09
N GLU A 21 13.76 -4.27 -4.53
CA GLU A 21 14.23 -3.07 -3.84
C GLU A 21 13.45 -1.80 -4.26
N CYS A 22 12.40 -1.96 -5.06
CA CYS A 22 11.63 -0.84 -5.58
C CYS A 22 10.79 -0.17 -4.48
N GLN A 23 11.38 0.87 -3.89
CA GLN A 23 10.74 1.63 -2.81
C GLN A 23 9.41 2.28 -3.24
N LYS A 24 9.27 2.66 -4.53
CA LYS A 24 8.03 3.27 -5.06
C LYS A 24 6.83 2.33 -4.91
N LEU A 25 6.99 1.05 -5.26
CA LEU A 25 5.92 0.06 -5.13
C LEU A 25 5.66 -0.31 -3.67
N ASN A 26 6.70 -0.48 -2.87
CA ASN A 26 6.55 -0.79 -1.45
C ASN A 26 5.76 0.31 -0.72
N LYS A 27 6.10 1.58 -0.95
CA LYS A 27 5.34 2.73 -0.41
C LYS A 27 3.87 2.73 -0.85
N ALA A 28 3.59 2.39 -2.11
CA ALA A 28 2.22 2.30 -2.60
C ALA A 28 1.44 1.17 -1.92
N LYS A 29 2.06 0.01 -1.72
CA LYS A 29 1.48 -1.12 -0.97
C LYS A 29 1.26 -0.76 0.49
N ASP A 30 2.23 -0.13 1.14
CA ASP A 30 2.10 0.29 2.54
C ASP A 30 0.99 1.32 2.70
N ALA A 31 0.89 2.29 1.80
CA ALA A 31 -0.18 3.29 1.81
C ALA A 31 -1.55 2.67 1.54
N ALA A 32 -1.65 1.72 0.60
CA ALA A 32 -2.89 1.00 0.32
C ALA A 32 -3.32 0.14 1.52
N TYR A 33 -2.39 -0.65 2.07
CA TYR A 33 -2.61 -1.46 3.26
C TYR A 33 -3.04 -0.61 4.46
N HIS A 34 -2.37 0.52 4.68
CA HIS A 34 -2.70 1.43 5.76
C HIS A 34 -4.11 2.03 5.55
N ARG A 35 -4.44 2.50 4.35
CA ARG A 35 -5.78 3.03 4.03
C ARG A 35 -6.86 1.97 4.20
N GLU A 36 -6.64 0.76 3.70
CA GLU A 36 -7.57 -0.36 3.82
C GLU A 36 -7.81 -0.72 5.29
N LYS A 37 -6.74 -0.83 6.09
CA LYS A 37 -6.83 -1.09 7.52
C LYS A 37 -7.58 0.01 8.28
N MET A 38 -7.38 1.27 7.90
CA MET A 38 -8.13 2.39 8.48
C MET A 38 -9.62 2.35 8.11
N LEU A 39 -9.96 2.00 6.87
CA LEU A 39 -11.35 1.86 6.43
C LEU A 39 -12.06 0.71 7.15
N LEU A 40 -11.37 -0.42 7.35
CA LEU A 40 -11.90 -1.56 8.08
C LEU A 40 -12.24 -1.17 9.53
N CYS A 41 -11.30 -0.53 10.24
CA CYS A 41 -11.52 -0.06 11.61
C CYS A 41 -12.76 0.86 11.70
N LYS A 42 -12.91 1.80 10.75
CA LYS A 42 -14.07 2.69 10.70
C LYS A 42 -15.39 1.96 10.46
N GLN A 43 -15.38 0.89 9.66
CA GLN A 43 -16.56 0.03 9.49
C GLN A 43 -16.88 -0.79 10.73
N GLU A 44 -15.87 -1.32 11.42
CA GLU A 44 -16.06 -2.03 12.69
C GLU A 44 -16.66 -1.10 13.76
N GLU A 45 -16.15 0.12 13.91
CA GLU A 45 -16.72 1.12 14.84
C GLU A 45 -18.16 1.49 14.48
N ALA A 46 -18.47 1.65 13.19
CA ALA A 46 -19.84 1.90 12.74
C ALA A 46 -20.77 0.70 13.01
N GLY A 47 -20.28 -0.52 12.78
CA GLY A 47 -21.01 -1.76 13.05
C GLY A 47 -21.31 -1.97 14.54
N ILE A 48 -20.35 -1.64 15.41
CA ILE A 48 -20.52 -1.71 16.86
C ILE A 48 -21.57 -0.70 17.34
N GLN A 49 -21.54 0.53 16.82
CA GLN A 49 -22.55 1.55 17.15
C GLN A 49 -23.95 1.14 16.71
N LEU A 50 -24.10 0.63 15.49
CA LEU A 50 -25.40 0.16 14.97
C LEU A 50 -25.93 -1.04 15.75
N ASN A 51 -25.04 -1.91 16.24
CA ASN A 51 -25.43 -3.06 17.07
C ASN A 51 -25.89 -2.61 18.47
N ALA A 52 -25.23 -1.61 19.06
CA ALA A 52 -25.64 -1.03 20.34
C ALA A 52 -27.01 -0.34 20.28
N GLU A 53 -27.36 0.30 19.16
CA GLU A 53 -28.67 0.94 18.97
C GLU A 53 -29.81 -0.08 18.73
N GLN A 54 -29.50 -1.29 18.23
CA GLN A 54 -30.48 -2.38 18.07
C GLN A 54 -30.67 -3.23 19.33
N ALA A 55 -29.77 -3.11 20.31
CA ALA A 55 -29.79 -3.89 21.54
C ALA A 55 -30.45 -3.15 22.73
N ASP A 56 -30.99 -1.95 22.49
CA ASP A 56 -31.87 -1.20 23.41
C ASP A 56 -33.34 -1.60 23.24
#